data_AF-A0A2S6B409-F1
#
_entry.id   AF-A0A2S6B409-F1
#
_cell.length_a   1.000
_cell.length_b   1.000
_cell.length_c   1.000
_cell.angle_alpha   90.00
_cell.angle_beta   90.00
_cell.angle_gamma   90.00
#
_symmetry.space_group_name_H-M   'P 1'
#
loop_
_entity.id
_entity.type
_entity.pdbx_description
1 polymer ?
#
loop_
_entity_poly.entity_id
_entity_poly.type
_entity_poly.pdbx_seq_one_letter_code
_entity_poly.pdbx_strand_id
1 'polypeptide(L)' 'MLCQERIDARLNDAEFLVLSGADIGDPQAFIRGLWLQVYECAPMHLRSSVLRRLHALSRRLGVQYVHGEHDASA' A
#
# COMPACT_ATOMS: atom_id res chain seq x y z
N MET A 1 -15.21 3.61 6.62
CA MET A 1 -15.14 3.35 5.16
C MET A 1 -14.50 4.58 4.52
N LEU A 2 -13.43 4.41 3.73
CA LEU A 2 -12.80 5.53 3.03
C LEU A 2 -13.56 5.84 1.73
N CYS A 3 -13.76 7.12 1.44
CA CYS A 3 -14.22 7.58 0.13
C CYS A 3 -13.11 7.36 -0.91
N GLN A 4 -13.49 7.12 -2.18
CA GLN A 4 -12.56 6.86 -3.28
C GLN A 4 -11.47 7.94 -3.40
N GLU A 5 -11.84 9.22 -3.33
CA GLU A 5 -10.87 10.32 -3.40
C GLU A 5 -9.80 10.27 -2.31
N ARG A 6 -10.16 9.85 -1.08
CA ARG A 6 -9.20 9.72 0.02
C ARG A 6 -8.25 8.53 -0.16
N ILE A 7 -8.75 7.45 -0.78
CA ILE A 7 -7.94 6.29 -1.15
C ILE A 7 -6.92 6.70 -2.21
N ASP A 8 -7.40 7.37 -3.26
CA ASP A 8 -6.55 7.79 -4.38
C ASP A 8 -5.51 8.81 -3.94
N ALA A 9 -5.88 9.80 -3.11
CA ALA A 9 -4.94 10.77 -2.54
C ALA A 9 -3.82 10.09 -1.75
N ARG A 10 -4.15 9.15 -0.86
CA ARG A 10 -3.13 8.42 -0.07
C ARG A 10 -2.21 7.56 -0.93
N LEU A 11 -2.75 6.89 -1.94
CA LEU A 11 -1.94 6.08 -2.84
C LEU A 11 -1.06 6.96 -3.74
N ASN A 12 -1.57 8.10 -4.22
CA ASN A 12 -0.78 9.07 -4.99
C ASN A 12 0.37 9.64 -4.16
N ASP A 13 0.12 10.04 -2.92
CA ASP A 13 1.16 10.55 -2.01
C ASP A 13 2.23 9.48 -1.77
N ALA A 14 1.83 8.24 -1.50
CA ALA A 14 2.75 7.13 -1.32
C ALA A 14 3.59 6.86 -2.59
N GLU A 15 2.96 6.84 -3.76
CA GLU A 15 3.65 6.69 -5.03
C GLU A 15 4.63 7.84 -5.29
N PHE A 16 4.25 9.07 -4.95
CA PHE A 16 5.12 10.23 -5.06
C PHE A 16 6.35 10.10 -4.15
N LEU A 17 6.17 9.76 -2.88
CA LEU A 17 7.29 9.55 -1.94
C LEU A 17 8.30 8.51 -2.47
N VAL A 18 7.78 7.38 -2.95
CA VAL A 18 8.62 6.31 -3.52
C VAL A 18 9.33 6.77 -4.80
N LEU A 19 8.64 7.52 -5.67
CA LEU A 19 9.20 8.02 -6.94
C LEU A 19 10.24 9.12 -6.73
N SER A 20 10.03 9.99 -5.75
CA SER A 20 10.93 11.09 -5.42
C SER A 20 12.18 10.62 -4.67
N GLY A 21 12.26 9.33 -4.30
CA GLY A 21 13.36 8.81 -3.49
C GLY A 21 13.37 9.37 -2.08
N ALA A 22 12.19 9.71 -1.53
CA ALA A 22 12.07 10.15 -0.15
C ALA A 22 12.50 9.01 0.80
N ASP A 23 13.13 9.36 1.91
CA ASP A 23 13.43 8.39 2.96
C ASP A 23 12.13 7.98 3.66
N ILE A 24 11.62 6.81 3.29
CA ILE A 24 10.41 6.21 3.85
C ILE A 24 10.71 5.25 5.02
N GLY A 25 11.98 5.10 5.41
CA GLY A 25 12.41 4.14 6.43
C GLY A 25 12.26 2.69 5.94
N ASP A 26 11.66 1.83 6.77
CA ASP A 26 11.45 0.41 6.43
C ASP A 26 10.37 0.25 5.33
N PRO A 27 10.74 -0.18 4.11
CA PRO A 27 9.80 -0.29 3.00
C PRO A 27 8.71 -1.34 3.26
N GLN A 28 8.99 -2.36 4.08
CA GLN A 28 8.01 -3.40 4.41
C GLN A 28 6.96 -2.87 5.38
N ALA A 29 7.37 -2.19 6.47
CA ALA A 29 6.45 -1.49 7.36
C ALA A 29 5.64 -0.42 6.62
N PHE A 30 6.24 0.30 5.67
CA PHE A 30 5.56 1.31 4.86
C PHE A 30 4.40 0.70 4.05
N ILE A 31 4.66 -0.36 3.27
CA ILE A 31 3.61 -1.04 2.49
C ILE A 31 2.55 -1.67 3.41
N ARG A 32 2.95 -2.27 4.53
CA ARG A 32 2.01 -2.82 5.53
C ARG A 32 1.12 -1.73 6.13
N GLY A 33 1.66 -0.55 6.39
CA GLY A 33 0.89 0.61 6.85
C GLY A 33 -0.18 1.02 5.84
N LEU A 34 0.20 1.13 4.56
CA LEU A 34 -0.74 1.46 3.48
C LEU A 34 -1.81 0.39 3.32
N TRP A 35 -1.48 -0.87 3.51
CA TRP A 35 -2.45 -1.96 3.49
C TRP A 35 -3.58 -1.79 4.51
N LEU A 36 -3.21 -1.65 5.79
CA LEU A 36 -4.17 -1.51 6.89
C LEU A 36 -5.01 -0.22 6.74
N GLN A 37 -4.36 0.87 6.31
CA GLN A 37 -5.02 2.16 6.20
C GLN A 37 -5.88 2.32 4.95
N VAL A 38 -5.53 1.67 3.85
CA VAL A 38 -6.17 1.88 2.55
C VAL A 38 -6.96 0.64 2.12
N TYR A 39 -6.32 -0.53 2.02
CA TYR A 39 -6.99 -1.72 1.50
C TYR A 39 -8.08 -2.23 2.45
N GLU A 40 -7.80 -2.38 3.75
CA GLU A 40 -8.80 -2.90 4.69
C GLU A 40 -10.00 -1.96 4.81
N CYS A 41 -9.74 -0.65 4.69
CA CYS A 41 -10.76 0.40 4.73
C CYS A 41 -11.43 0.66 3.37
N ALA A 42 -10.99 0.01 2.29
CA ALA A 42 -11.49 0.23 0.94
C ALA A 42 -12.82 -0.52 0.70
N PRO A 43 -13.78 0.12 -0.01
CA PRO A 43 -14.95 -0.54 -0.55
C PRO A 43 -14.57 -1.74 -1.44
N MET A 44 -15.36 -2.81 -1.43
CA MET A 44 -15.10 -4.02 -2.21
C MET A 44 -14.81 -3.75 -3.69
N HIS A 45 -15.56 -2.85 -4.33
CA HIS A 45 -15.38 -2.50 -5.75
C HIS A 45 -14.05 -1.78 -6.06
N LEU A 46 -13.38 -1.21 -5.05
CA LEU A 46 -12.08 -0.52 -5.20
C LEU A 46 -10.89 -1.39 -4.79
N ARG A 47 -11.10 -2.48 -4.05
CA ARG A 47 -10.00 -3.32 -3.50
C ARG A 47 -9.06 -3.86 -4.57
N SER A 48 -9.58 -4.26 -5.73
CA SER A 48 -8.76 -4.74 -6.85
C SER A 48 -7.86 -3.65 -7.43
N SER A 49 -8.34 -2.41 -7.49
CA SER A 49 -7.54 -1.25 -7.92
C SER A 49 -6.43 -0.93 -6.91
N VAL A 50 -6.81 -0.85 -5.63
CA VAL A 50 -5.87 -0.62 -4.52
C VAL A 50 -4.76 -1.67 -4.50
N LEU A 51 -5.13 -2.95 -4.61
CA LEU A 51 -4.18 -4.06 -4.57
C LEU A 51 -3.16 -3.99 -5.72
N ARG A 52 -3.59 -3.66 -6.93
CA ARG A 52 -2.68 -3.49 -8.08
C ARG A 52 -1.65 -2.37 -7.85
N ARG A 53 -2.08 -1.26 -7.25
CA ARG A 53 -1.19 -0.12 -6.93
C ARG A 53 -0.22 -0.45 -5.81
N LEU A 54 -0.69 -1.08 -4.73
CA LEU A 54 0.19 -1.55 -3.65
C LEU A 54 1.23 -2.56 -4.15
N HIS A 55 0.86 -3.47 -5.05
CA HIS A 55 1.79 -4.41 -5.66
C HIS A 55 2.79 -3.75 -6.63
N ALA A 56 2.39 -2.65 -7.29
CA ALA A 56 3.32 -1.85 -8.08
C ALA A 56 4.36 -1.14 -7.19
N LEU A 57 3.90 -0.59 -6.05
CA LEU A 57 4.77 0.04 -5.05
C LEU A 57 5.74 -0.97 -4.41
N SER A 58 5.26 -2.14 -4.01
CA SER A 58 6.09 -3.17 -3.39
C SER A 58 7.24 -3.60 -4.31
N ARG A 59 6.95 -3.82 -5.60
CA ARG A 59 7.97 -4.15 -6.61
C ARG A 59 9.00 -3.04 -6.79
N ARG A 60 8.60 -1.77 -6.76
CA ARG A 60 9.53 -0.64 -6.87
C ARG A 60 10.45 -0.52 -5.67
N LEU A 61 9.92 -0.81 -4.49
CA LEU A 61 10.67 -0.82 -3.24
C LEU A 61 11.51 -2.09 -3.06
N GLY A 62 11.44 -3.04 -3.98
CA GLY A 62 12.16 -4.32 -3.88
C GLY A 62 11.62 -5.24 -2.78
N VAL A 63 10.42 -4.99 -2.25
CA VAL A 63 9.80 -5.82 -1.20
C VAL A 63 8.74 -6.75 -1.80
N GLN A 64 8.81 -8.01 -1.42
CA GLN A 64 7.76 -8.98 -1.73
C GLN A 64 6.68 -8.85 -0.65
N TYR A 65 5.68 -8.02 -0.91
CA TYR A 65 4.50 -7.95 -0.07
C TYR A 65 3.47 -8.97 -0.52
N VAL A 66 3.32 -10.06 0.23
CA VAL A 66 2.29 -11.07 -0.02
C VAL A 66 1.01 -10.65 0.70
N HIS A 67 -0.07 -10.52 -0.08
CA HIS A 67 -1.40 -10.27 0.44
C HIS A 67 -1.79 -11.35 1.46
N GLY A 68 -2.00 -10.95 2.71
CA GLY A 68 -2.41 -11.88 3.76
C GLY A 68 -1.27 -12.61 4.47
N GLU A 69 0.00 -12.24 4.25
CA GLU A 69 1.05 -12.50 5.25
C GLU A 69 0.78 -11.62 6.48
N HIS A 70 -0.24 -12.02 7.25
CA HIS A 70 -0.15 -11.88 8.69
C HIS A 70 0.95 -12.84 9.09
N ASP A 71 2.15 -12.30 9.26
CA ASP A 71 3.19 -12.83 10.14
C ASP A 71 3.02 -14.32 10.42
N ALA A 72 3.49 -15.17 9.50
CA ALA A 72 3.67 -16.59 9.75
C ALA A 72 4.92 -16.81 10.64
N SER A 73 5.11 -15.95 11.63
CA SER A 73 6.14 -16.05 12.65
C SER A 73 5.44 -16.42 13.96
N ALA A 74 5.34 -17.73 14.15
CA ALA A 74 5.32 -18.48 15.42
C ALA A 74 4.88 -17.76 16.72
#